data_AF-A0A7Y0EI05-F1
#
_entry.id   AF-A0A7Y0EI05-F1
#
_cell.length_a   1.000
_cell.length_b   1.000
_cell.length_c   1.000
_cell.angle_alpha   90.00
_cell.angle_beta   90.00
_cell.angle_gamma   90.00
#
_symmetry.space_group_name_H-M   'P 1'
#
loop_
_entity.id
_entity.type
_entity.pdbx_description
1 polymer ?
#
loop_
_entity_poly.entity_id
_entity_poly.type
_entity_poly.pdbx_seq_one_letter_code
_entity_poly.pdbx_strand_id
1 'polypeptide(L)'
;MLNIDEKALNYAKKNKGCFVVKTISASGGCLDIPVKSISVEFLKDFKGNKSYNLHEYDSVKVFIENGLILDDDIFIYHKIKLPLFGHMFSSKGISIKYI
;
A
#
# COMPACT_ATOMS: atom_id res chain seq x y z
N MET A 1 11.70 -8.39 -5.83
CA MET A 1 12.38 -7.70 -4.74
C MET A 1 11.52 -6.53 -4.25
N LEU A 2 11.19 -6.51 -2.96
CA LEU A 2 10.53 -5.38 -2.31
C LEU A 2 11.57 -4.36 -1.88
N ASN A 3 11.30 -3.08 -2.10
CA ASN A 3 12.09 -1.96 -1.60
C ASN A 3 11.15 -0.90 -0.98
N ILE A 4 11.65 -0.17 0.01
CA ILE A 4 10.93 0.93 0.65
C ILE A 4 11.81 2.18 0.59
N ASP A 5 11.26 3.31 0.13
CA ASP A 5 11.96 4.59 0.16
C ASP A 5 12.37 4.97 1.58
N GLU A 6 13.50 5.65 1.72
CA GLU A 6 14.06 6.01 3.01
C GLU A 6 13.08 6.80 3.91
N LYS A 7 12.27 7.70 3.35
CA LYS A 7 11.29 8.48 4.13
C LYS A 7 10.15 7.61 4.63
N ALA A 8 9.61 6.72 3.81
CA ALA A 8 8.59 5.76 4.21
C ALA A 8 9.15 4.78 5.25
N LEU A 9 10.36 4.26 5.04
CA LEU A 9 11.05 3.35 5.95
C LEU A 9 11.25 3.99 7.33
N ASN A 10 11.84 5.19 7.37
CA ASN A 10 12.06 5.95 8.60
C ASN A 10 10.74 6.27 9.31
N TYR A 11 9.70 6.64 8.55
CA TYR A 11 8.38 6.88 9.13
C TYR A 11 7.82 5.61 9.78
N ALA A 12 7.89 4.46 9.10
CA ALA A 12 7.35 3.21 9.62
C ALA A 12 8.09 2.73 10.87
N LYS A 13 9.43 2.78 10.86
CA LYS A 13 10.26 2.43 12.02
C LYS A 13 9.99 3.33 13.22
N LYS A 14 9.98 4.66 13.02
CA LYS A 14 9.72 5.63 14.08
C LYS A 14 8.34 5.44 14.71
N ASN A 15 7.33 5.14 13.89
CA ASN A 15 5.96 5.02 14.33
C ASN A 15 5.54 3.58 14.69
N LYS A 16 6.47 2.62 14.60
CA LYS A 16 6.27 1.20 14.90
C LYS A 16 5.02 0.63 14.21
N GLY A 17 4.97 0.73 12.87
CA GLY A 17 3.86 0.20 12.09
C GLY A 17 4.30 -0.44 10.77
N CYS A 18 3.33 -0.74 9.93
CA CYS A 18 3.48 -1.45 8.66
C CYS A 18 2.73 -0.72 7.53
N PHE A 19 3.03 -1.12 6.29
CA PHE A 19 2.28 -0.69 5.11
C PHE A 19 1.26 -1.74 4.71
N VAL A 20 0.08 -1.29 4.28
CA VAL A 20 -0.98 -2.14 3.73
C VAL A 20 -1.33 -1.64 2.35
N VAL A 21 -1.16 -2.49 1.35
CA VAL A 21 -1.49 -2.23 -0.04
C VAL A 21 -2.79 -2.96 -0.35
N LYS A 22 -3.83 -2.22 -0.74
CA LYS A 22 -5.17 -2.78 -1.01
C LYS A 22 -5.86 -2.07 -2.15
N THR A 23 -6.83 -2.75 -2.74
CA THR A 23 -7.74 -2.16 -3.73
C THR A 23 -8.80 -1.34 -3.01
N ILE A 24 -9.06 -0.13 -3.49
CA ILE A 24 -10.25 0.65 -3.13
C ILE A 24 -11.13 0.80 -4.36
N SER A 25 -12.45 0.67 -4.17
CA SER A 25 -13.44 0.86 -5.23
C SER A 25 -14.26 2.10 -4.91
N ALA A 26 -14.36 3.02 -5.87
CA ALA A 26 -15.30 4.13 -5.81
C ALA A 26 -16.40 3.89 -6.85
N SER A 27 -17.66 3.95 -6.43
CA SER A 27 -18.80 4.03 -7.34
C SER A 27 -19.02 5.48 -7.75
N GLY A 28 -18.89 5.77 -9.04
CA GLY A 28 -19.30 7.05 -9.64
C GLY A 28 -20.66 6.86 -10.32
N GLY A 29 -21.60 7.78 -10.09
CA GLY A 29 -23.02 7.61 -10.45
C GLY A 29 -23.35 7.41 -11.94
N CYS A 30 -24.65 7.16 -12.19
CA CYS A 30 -25.38 6.93 -13.45
C CYS A 30 -24.90 5.77 -14.36
N LEU A 31 -23.60 5.42 -14.37
CA LEU A 31 -23.03 4.36 -15.21
C LEU A 31 -22.45 3.15 -14.44
N ASP A 32 -22.42 3.19 -13.10
CA ASP A 32 -22.07 2.08 -12.19
C ASP A 32 -20.83 1.25 -12.57
N ILE A 33 -19.84 1.86 -13.23
CA ILE A 33 -18.55 1.21 -13.46
C ILE A 33 -17.68 1.44 -12.21
N PRO A 34 -17.36 0.40 -11.42
CA PRO A 34 -16.53 0.57 -10.23
C PRO A 34 -15.10 0.92 -10.65
N VAL A 35 -14.65 2.14 -10.36
CA VAL A 35 -13.24 2.51 -10.55
C VAL A 35 -12.46 1.89 -9.40
N LYS A 36 -11.62 0.91 -9.74
CA LYS A 36 -10.67 0.30 -8.81
C LYS A 36 -9.35 1.08 -8.85
N SER A 37 -8.78 1.38 -7.69
CA SER A 37 -7.44 1.96 -7.55
C SER A 37 -6.69 1.32 -6.40
N ILE A 38 -5.36 1.46 -6.38
CA ILE A 38 -4.50 0.95 -5.30
C ILE A 38 -4.33 2.04 -4.23
N SER A 39 -4.57 1.67 -2.99
CA SER A 39 -4.25 2.46 -1.80
C SER A 39 -3.07 1.85 -1.06
N VAL A 40 -2.19 2.70 -0.53
CA VAL A 40 -1.11 2.31 0.38
C VAL A 40 -1.30 3.06 1.68
N GLU A 41 -1.66 2.32 2.73
CA GLU A 41 -1.94 2.85 4.06
C GLU A 41 -0.84 2.48 5.05
N PHE A 42 -0.58 3.34 6.02
CA PHE A 42 0.27 3.03 7.17
C PHE A 42 -0.60 2.71 8.39
N LEU A 43 -0.37 1.57 9.04
CA LEU A 43 -1.11 1.12 10.22
C LEU A 43 -0.15 0.62 11.32
N LYS A 44 -0.42 0.92 12.59
CA LYS A 44 0.47 0.51 13.71
C LYS A 44 0.27 -0.95 14.13
N ASP A 45 -0.98 -1.38 14.24
CA ASP A 45 -1.33 -2.67 14.86
C ASP A 45 -1.95 -3.67 13.87
N PHE A 46 -1.70 -3.47 12.57
CA PHE A 46 -2.24 -4.38 11.56
C PHE A 46 -1.44 -5.68 11.52
N LYS A 47 -2.11 -6.78 11.85
CA LYS A 47 -1.51 -8.13 11.91
C LYS A 47 -1.66 -8.93 10.62
N GLY A 48 -2.37 -8.40 9.63
CA GLY A 48 -2.77 -9.15 8.44
C GLY A 48 -3.92 -10.13 8.72
N ASN A 49 -4.42 -10.72 7.64
CA ASN A 49 -5.32 -11.86 7.64
C ASN A 49 -5.10 -12.65 6.35
N LYS A 50 -5.88 -13.71 6.13
CA LYS A 50 -5.76 -14.59 4.95
C LYS A 50 -5.92 -13.89 3.59
N SER A 51 -6.41 -12.65 3.55
CA SER A 51 -6.56 -11.85 2.34
C SER A 51 -5.30 -11.08 1.95
N TYR A 52 -4.19 -11.22 2.69
CA TYR A 52 -2.94 -10.49 2.44
C TYR A 52 -1.73 -11.42 2.43
N ASN A 53 -0.81 -11.17 1.50
CA ASN A 53 0.53 -11.71 1.53
C ASN A 53 1.44 -10.78 2.35
N LEU A 54 2.23 -11.35 3.26
CA LEU A 54 3.20 -10.61 4.06
C LEU A 54 4.55 -10.57 3.33
N HIS A 55 5.05 -9.35 3.14
CA HIS A 55 6.40 -9.08 2.71
C HIS A 55 7.13 -8.29 3.81
N GLU A 56 8.46 -8.37 3.84
CA GLU A 56 9.27 -7.67 4.84
C GLU A 56 10.49 -7.04 4.17
N TYR A 57 10.80 -5.80 4.58
CA TYR A 57 12.00 -5.08 4.19
C TYR A 57 12.55 -4.33 5.39
N ASP A 58 13.78 -4.64 5.78
CA ASP A 58 14.48 -3.98 6.91
C ASP A 58 13.59 -3.86 8.17
N SER A 59 13.01 -5.00 8.56
CA SER A 59 12.10 -5.18 9.70
C SER A 59 10.77 -4.40 9.64
N VAL A 60 10.46 -3.77 8.50
CA VAL A 60 9.15 -3.17 8.23
C VAL A 60 8.32 -4.13 7.38
N LYS A 61 7.12 -4.43 7.89
CA LYS A 61 6.15 -5.30 7.21
C LYS A 61 5.37 -4.53 6.15
N VAL A 62 5.14 -5.18 5.01
CA VAL A 62 4.27 -4.72 3.93
C VAL A 62 3.27 -5.82 3.64
N PHE A 63 1.99 -5.56 3.89
CA PHE A 63 0.90 -6.48 3.62
C PHE A 63 0.27 -6.11 2.28
N ILE A 64 0.32 -7.01 1.30
CA ILE A 64 -0.23 -6.76 -0.02
C ILE A 64 -1.46 -7.64 -0.22
N GLU A 65 -2.59 -7.02 -0.54
CA GLU A 65 -3.87 -7.70 -0.77
C GLU A 65 -3.72 -8.77 -1.87
N ASN A 66 -4.27 -9.95 -1.61
CA ASN A 66 -4.27 -11.06 -2.54
C ASN A 66 -5.03 -10.70 -3.82
N GLY A 67 -4.46 -11.08 -4.97
CA GLY A 67 -5.05 -10.83 -6.29
C GLY A 67 -4.54 -9.56 -6.97
N LEU A 68 -3.73 -8.74 -6.28
CA LEU A 68 -2.91 -7.73 -6.95
C LEU A 68 -1.77 -8.40 -7.73
N ILE A 69 -1.46 -7.84 -8.90
CA ILE A 69 -0.34 -8.28 -9.73
C ILE A 69 0.91 -7.58 -9.22
N LEU A 70 1.97 -8.35 -9.02
CA LEU A 70 3.26 -7.88 -8.53
C LEU A 70 4.30 -8.03 -9.64
N ASP A 71 4.97 -6.94 -9.95
CA ASP A 71 6.17 -6.96 -10.79
C ASP A 71 7.36 -7.48 -9.98
N ASP A 72 8.45 -7.81 -10.67
CA ASP A 72 9.68 -8.23 -10.02
C ASP A 72 10.19 -7.16 -9.06
N ASP A 73 10.10 -5.87 -9.38
CA ASP A 73 10.55 -4.79 -8.51
C ASP A 73 9.37 -3.98 -7.93
N ILE A 74 9.13 -4.17 -6.63
CA ILE A 74 8.09 -3.46 -5.89
C ILE A 74 8.74 -2.33 -5.08
N PHE A 75 8.17 -1.13 -5.16
CA PHE A 75 8.68 0.03 -4.42
C PHE A 75 7.58 0.75 -3.66
N ILE A 76 7.66 0.79 -2.33
CA ILE A 76 6.78 1.60 -1.47
C ILE A 76 7.46 2.93 -1.19
N TYR A 77 6.75 4.04 -1.37
CA TYR A 77 7.34 5.37 -1.19
C TYR A 77 6.39 6.38 -0.53
N HIS A 78 6.98 7.34 0.18
CA HIS A 78 6.32 8.53 0.68
C HIS A 78 5.98 9.45 -0.49
N LYS A 79 4.68 9.52 -0.82
CA LYS A 79 4.19 10.28 -1.98
C LYS A 79 4.19 11.77 -1.69
N ILE A 80 3.57 12.15 -0.58
CA ILE A 80 3.45 13.55 -0.16
C ILE A 80 3.13 13.64 1.33
N LYS A 81 3.50 14.76 1.95
CA LYS A 81 3.01 15.13 3.28
C LYS A 81 2.11 16.34 3.11
N LEU A 82 0.85 16.21 3.49
CA LEU A 82 -0.11 17.30 3.45
C LEU A 82 -0.37 17.84 4.86
N PRO A 83 -0.53 19.17 5.00
CA PRO A 83 -1.07 19.73 6.23
C PRO A 83 -2.43 19.08 6.55
N LEU A 84 -2.68 18.76 7.83
CA LEU A 84 -3.90 18.12 8.36
C LEU A 84 -4.13 16.65 7.96
N PHE A 85 -3.83 16.25 6.73
CA PHE A 85 -4.05 14.88 6.24
C PHE A 85 -2.86 13.93 6.48
N GLY A 86 -1.72 14.48 6.94
CA GLY A 86 -0.57 13.69 7.34
C GLY A 86 0.25 13.16 6.18
N HIS A 87 0.79 11.95 6.33
CA HIS A 87 1.66 11.32 5.35
C HIS A 87 0.85 10.43 4.41
N MET A 88 1.02 10.64 3.10
CA MET A 88 0.47 9.78 2.07
C MET A 88 1.58 8.92 1.46
N PHE A 89 1.25 7.67 1.19
CA PHE A 89 2.17 6.68 0.63
C PHE A 89 1.62 6.15 -0.68
N SER A 90 2.48 5.56 -1.50
CA SER A 90 2.10 4.94 -2.76
C SER A 90 3.08 3.82 -3.12
N SER A 91 2.81 3.15 -4.23
CA SER A 91 3.59 2.00 -4.70
C SER A 91 3.90 2.09 -6.19
N LYS A 92 5.01 1.44 -6.59
CA LYS A 92 5.31 1.04 -7.97
C LYS A 92 5.49 -0.47 -8.01
N GLY A 93 5.26 -1.08 -9.17
CA GLY A 93 5.35 -2.53 -9.36
C GLY A 93 4.17 -3.31 -8.77
N ILE A 94 3.05 -2.63 -8.48
CA ILE A 94 1.80 -3.25 -8.01
C ILE A 94 0.68 -2.72 -8.90
N SER A 95 -0.13 -3.62 -9.47
CA SER A 95 -1.24 -3.27 -10.33
C SER A 95 -2.49 -4.12 -10.08
N ILE A 96 -3.64 -3.62 -10.52
CA ILE A 96 -4.92 -4.34 -10.45
C ILE A 96 -5.09 -5.15 -11.73
N LYS A 97 -5.51 -6.41 -11.59
CA LYS A 97 -5.97 -7.20 -12.74
C LYS A 97 -7.34 -6.70 -13.19
N TYR A 98 -7.40 -5.97 -14.31
CA TYR A 98 -8.65 -5.71 -15.01
C TYR A 98 -8.99 -6.96 -15.85
N ILE A 99 -10.21 -7.48 -15.68
CA ILE A 99 -10.78 -8.56 -16.48
C ILE A 99 -11.69 -7.93 -17.52
#